data_AF-A0A529ZE66-F1
#
_entry.id   AF-A0A529ZE66-F1
#
_cell.length_a   1.000
_cell.length_b   1.000
_cell.length_c   1.000
_cell.angle_alpha   90.00
_cell.angle_beta   90.00
_cell.angle_gamma   90.00
#
_symmetry.space_group_name_H-M   'P 1'
#
loop_
_entity.id
_entity.type
_entity.pdbx_description
1 polymer ?
#
loop_
_entity_poly.entity_id
_entity_poly.type
_entity_poly.pdbx_seq_one_letter_code
_entity_poly.pdbx_strand_id
1 'polypeptide(L)' 'LVITLENLETEPRFSLSASGPMLRVPPKFLELHSGHKPEEPIDAHSVQPYYTLLLAREANMTISIHATPEEIVLTAA' A
#
# COMPACT_ATOMS: atom_id res chain seq x y z
N LEU A 1 0.69 -9.57 11.90
CA LEU A 1 0.08 -9.19 10.61
C LEU A 1 -1.31 -9.80 10.58
N VAL A 2 -2.33 -8.96 10.42
CA VAL A 2 -3.73 -9.35 10.24
C VAL A 2 -4.15 -8.94 8.83
N ILE A 3 -4.86 -9.82 8.14
CA ILE A 3 -5.32 -9.59 6.76
C ILE A 3 -6.83 -9.78 6.74
N THR A 4 -7.55 -8.82 6.17
CA THR A 4 -9.00 -8.86 6.01
C THR A 4 -9.36 -8.59 4.55
N LEU A 5 -10.25 -9.41 4.03
CA LEU A 5 -10.75 -9.39 2.66
C LEU A 5 -12.28 -9.36 2.71
N GLU A 6 -12.90 -8.36 2.12
CA GLU A 6 -14.35 -8.18 2.17
C GLU A 6 -14.91 -7.97 0.76
N ASN A 7 -16.17 -8.36 0.56
CA ASN A 7 -16.94 -8.05 -0.65
C ASN A 7 -16.27 -8.43 -1.98
N LEU A 8 -15.49 -9.53 -1.99
CA LEU A 8 -14.61 -9.91 -3.11
C LEU A 8 -15.32 -10.09 -4.47
N GLU A 9 -16.61 -10.44 -4.46
CA GLU A 9 -17.39 -10.64 -5.68
C GLU A 9 -18.08 -9.36 -6.18
N THR A 10 -18.07 -8.28 -5.39
CA THR A 10 -18.81 -7.04 -5.70
C THR A 10 -17.91 -5.82 -5.64
N GLU A 11 -17.65 -5.30 -4.44
CA GLU A 11 -16.83 -4.11 -4.18
C GLU A 11 -15.66 -4.52 -3.26
N PRO A 12 -14.60 -5.14 -3.81
CA PRO A 12 -13.56 -5.76 -3.01
C PRO A 12 -12.84 -4.74 -2.12
N ARG A 13 -12.66 -5.09 -0.85
CA ARG A 13 -11.90 -4.28 0.13
C ARG A 13 -10.81 -5.13 0.75
N PHE A 14 -9.60 -4.59 0.76
CA PHE A 14 -8.41 -5.23 1.32
C PHE A 14 -7.91 -4.39 2.49
N SER A 15 -7.59 -5.05 3.60
CA SER A 15 -6.95 -4.43 4.76
C SER A 15 -5.82 -5.29 5.29
N LEU A 16 -4.64 -4.71 5.45
CA LEU A 16 -3.48 -5.32 6.07
C LEU A 16 -3.08 -4.48 7.28
N SER A 17 -3.15 -5.06 8.48
CA SER A 17 -2.70 -4.45 9.72
C SER A 17 -1.44 -5.12 10.26
N ALA A 18 -0.40 -4.33 10.52
CA ALA A 18 0.82 -4.76 11.17
C ALA A 18 1.05 -3.94 12.45
N SER A 19 1.28 -4.63 13.57
CA SER A 19 1.60 -4.04 14.86
C SER A 19 2.97 -4.51 15.36
N GLY A 20 3.65 -3.71 16.18
CA GLY A 20 4.93 -4.06 16.80
C GLY A 20 5.92 -2.90 16.96
N PRO A 21 7.10 -3.15 17.54
CA PRO A 21 8.14 -2.13 17.68
C PRO A 21 8.76 -1.77 16.31
N MET A 22 9.16 -0.51 16.14
CA MET A 22 9.88 0.00 14.95
C MET A 22 9.13 -0.19 13.62
N LEU A 23 7.80 -0.04 13.66
CA LEU A 23 6.97 0.01 12.47
C LEU A 23 7.37 1.18 11.57
N ARG A 24 7.47 0.90 10.28
CA ARG A 24 7.75 1.91 9.26
C ARG A 24 7.17 1.45 7.93
N VAL A 25 6.56 2.38 7.21
CA VAL A 25 6.23 2.18 5.80
C VAL A 25 7.51 2.40 5.00
N PRO A 26 7.85 1.52 4.03
CA PRO A 26 9.03 1.73 3.19
C PRO A 26 9.03 3.12 2.53
N PRO A 27 10.11 3.93 2.64
CA PRO A 27 10.13 5.30 2.10
C PRO A 27 9.82 5.36 0.60
N LYS A 28 10.31 4.38 -0.17
CA LYS A 28 10.06 4.29 -1.61
C LYS A 28 8.58 4.04 -1.93
N PHE A 29 7.83 3.34 -1.06
CA PHE A 29 6.39 3.20 -1.21
C PHE A 29 5.67 4.53 -0.98
N LEU A 30 6.08 5.30 0.04
CA LEU A 30 5.54 6.63 0.31
C LEU A 30 5.83 7.61 -0.84
N GLU A 31 7.05 7.59 -1.37
CA GLU A 31 7.46 8.38 -2.55
C GLU A 31 6.52 8.09 -3.73
N LEU A 32 6.35 6.82 -4.08
CA LEU A 32 5.52 6.41 -5.21
C LEU A 32 4.02 6.68 -4.99
N HIS A 33 3.53 6.48 -3.76
CA HIS A 33 2.14 6.72 -3.38
C HIS A 33 1.77 8.21 -3.43
N SER A 34 2.74 9.11 -3.21
CA SER A 34 2.52 10.57 -3.29
C SER A 34 2.12 11.09 -4.67
N GLY A 35 2.19 10.24 -5.71
CA GLY A 35 1.80 10.59 -7.08
C GLY A 35 2.87 11.37 -7.86
N HIS A 36 4.01 11.65 -7.25
CA HIS A 36 5.13 12.27 -7.95
C HIS A 36 5.80 11.29 -8.91
N LYS A 37 6.32 11.83 -10.02
CA LYS A 37 7.18 11.05 -10.90
C LYS A 37 8.43 10.63 -10.11
N PRO A 38 8.79 9.34 -10.09
CA PRO A 38 10.00 8.88 -9.41
C PRO A 38 11.22 9.58 -10.01
N GLU A 39 12.14 10.02 -9.15
CA GLU A 39 13.41 10.60 -9.61
C GLU A 39 14.33 9.53 -10.20
N GLU A 40 14.28 8.32 -9.63
CA GLU A 40 15.05 7.16 -10.03
C GLU A 40 14.22 6.21 -10.89
N PRO A 41 14.83 5.48 -11.84
CA PRO A 41 14.17 4.36 -12.50
C PRO A 41 13.67 3.31 -11.51
N ILE A 42 12.60 2.61 -11.88
CA ILE A 42 12.11 1.48 -11.10
C ILE A 42 13.17 0.36 -11.09
N ASP A 43 13.57 -0.03 -9.89
CA ASP A 43 14.57 -1.05 -9.58
C ASP A 43 13.93 -2.27 -8.88
N ALA A 44 14.77 -3.23 -8.47
CA ALA A 44 14.30 -4.45 -7.80
C ALA A 44 13.59 -4.20 -6.46
N HIS A 45 13.85 -3.08 -5.79
CA HIS A 45 13.22 -2.75 -4.50
C HIS A 45 11.91 -1.98 -4.67
N SER A 46 11.82 -1.17 -5.72
CA SER A 46 10.65 -0.34 -6.03
C SER A 46 9.64 -1.02 -6.96
N VAL A 47 10.01 -2.13 -7.62
CA VAL A 47 9.10 -2.84 -8.54
C VAL A 47 7.82 -3.31 -7.87
N GLN A 48 7.88 -3.84 -6.64
CA GLN A 48 6.69 -4.28 -5.92
C GLN A 48 5.80 -3.10 -5.50
N PRO A 49 6.32 -2.05 -4.83
CA PRO A 49 5.60 -0.79 -4.60
C PRO A 49 4.92 -0.22 -5.84
N TYR A 50 5.66 -0.14 -6.94
CA TYR A 50 5.18 0.40 -8.21
C TYR A 50 4.02 -0.42 -8.77
N TYR A 51 4.19 -1.75 -8.82
CA TYR A 51 3.17 -2.62 -9.39
C TYR A 51 1.91 -2.68 -8.52
N THR A 52 2.05 -2.60 -7.20
CA THR A 52 0.90 -2.49 -6.28
C THR A 52 0.07 -1.23 -6.54
N LEU A 53 0.71 -0.07 -6.72
CA LEU A 53 0.00 1.18 -7.05
C LEU A 53 -0.59 1.15 -8.46
N LEU A 54 0.11 0.54 -9.42
CA LEU A 54 -0.37 0.36 -10.78
C LEU A 54 -1.65 -0.48 -10.81
N LEU A 55 -1.66 -1.64 -10.14
CA LEU A 55 -2.83 -2.52 -10.09
C LEU A 55 -4.02 -1.84 -9.39
N ALA A 56 -3.78 -1.12 -8.29
CA ALA A 56 -4.86 -0.38 -7.62
C ALA A 56 -5.48 0.65 -8.58
N ARG A 57 -4.65 1.40 -9.30
CA ARG A 57 -5.13 2.36 -10.31
C ARG A 57 -5.92 1.68 -11.43
N GLU A 58 -5.42 0.59 -12.00
CA GLU A 58 -6.12 -0.14 -13.07
C GLU A 58 -7.44 -0.77 -12.59
N ALA A 59 -7.52 -1.13 -11.31
CA ALA A 59 -8.74 -1.64 -10.68
C ALA A 59 -9.67 -0.54 -10.16
N ASN A 60 -9.38 0.74 -10.40
CA ASN A 60 -10.09 1.90 -9.84
C ASN A 60 -10.15 1.93 -8.29
N MET A 61 -9.15 1.35 -7.62
CA MET A 61 -9.03 1.31 -6.17
C MET A 61 -8.07 2.39 -5.66
N THR A 62 -8.36 2.93 -4.48
CA THR A 62 -7.47 3.86 -3.78
C THR A 62 -6.72 3.14 -2.67
N ILE A 63 -5.39 3.17 -2.72
CA ILE A 63 -4.57 2.72 -1.60
C ILE A 63 -4.50 3.82 -0.54
N SER A 64 -4.80 3.47 0.71
CA SER A 64 -4.64 4.36 1.87
C SER A 64 -3.68 3.77 2.90
N ILE A 65 -2.97 4.66 3.59
CA ILE A 65 -1.96 4.31 4.60
C ILE A 65 -2.34 5.05 5.88
N HIS A 66 -2.64 4.30 6.94
CA HIS A 66 -2.83 4.84 8.28
C HIS A 66 -1.74 4.29 9.19
N ALA A 67 -0.81 5.14 9.61
CA ALA A 67 0.32 4.76 10.45
C ALA A 67 0.26 5.50 11.80
N THR A 68 0.33 4.73 12.88
CA THR A 68 0.50 5.20 14.26
C THR A 68 1.81 4.63 14.83
N PRO A 69 2.22 5.02 16.05
CA PRO A 69 3.39 4.41 16.70
C PRO A 69 3.25 2.90 16.97
N GLU A 70 2.02 2.38 17.00
CA GLU A 70 1.70 1.01 17.44
C GLU A 70 1.21 0.11 16.30
N GLU A 71 0.67 0.71 15.23
CA GLU A 71 0.02 0.00 14.14
C GLU A 71 0.20 0.73 12.79
N ILE A 72 0.41 -0.05 11.73
CA ILE A 72 0.26 0.40 10.34
C ILE A 72 -0.88 -0.40 9.71
N VAL A 73 -1.86 0.32 9.17
CA VAL A 73 -2.95 -0.23 8.38
C VAL A 73 -2.83 0.25 6.94
N LEU A 74 -2.73 -0.70 6.01
CA LEU A 74 -2.80 -0.45 4.57
C LEU A 74 -4.16 -0.93 4.08
N THR A 75 -4.88 -0.09 3.34
CA THR A 75 -6.15 -0.46 2.73
C THR A 75 -6.15 -0.23 1.23
N ALA A 76 -6.97 -1.00 0.52
CA ALA A 76 -7.34 -0.74 -0.87
C ALA A 76 -8.85 -1.01 -1.02
N ALA A 77 -9.57 -0.05 -1.59
CA ALA A 77 -10.99 -0.13 -1.92
C ALA A 77 -11.29 0.73 -3.14
#